data_AF-A0A268TDQ3-F1
#
_entry.id   AF-A0A268TDQ3-F1
#
_cell.length_a   1.000
_cell.length_b   1.000
_cell.length_c   1.000
_cell.angle_alpha   90.00
_cell.angle_beta   90.00
_cell.angle_gamma   90.00
#
_symmetry.space_group_name_H-M   'P 1'
#
loop_
_entity.id
_entity.type
_entity.pdbx_description
1 polymer ?
#
loop_
_entity_poly.entity_id
_entity_poly.type
_entity_poly.pdbx_seq_one_letter_code
_entity_poly.pdbx_strand_id
1 'polypeptide(L)'
;MLFKDFIIILLYLDTPFLFYLWVNFSHLKPYEKLLVIFGVPSLYLLIFISDVFALLFLVYLGFLVSKTYQIIKHKNESKNFLVFIGLIVLLIIINSVHYFYQNW
;
A
#
# COMPACT_ATOMS: atom_id res chain seq x y z
N MET A 1 16.38 15.12 4.79
CA MET A 1 16.55 13.71 5.21
C MET A 1 15.20 13.12 5.61
N LEU A 2 14.51 13.71 6.60
CA LEU A 2 13.14 13.37 7.05
C LEU A 2 12.10 13.03 5.96
N PHE A 3 12.07 13.76 4.83
CA PHE A 3 11.07 13.53 3.78
C PHE A 3 11.27 12.21 3.01
N LYS A 4 12.53 11.80 2.79
CA LYS A 4 12.83 10.53 2.10
C LYS A 4 12.52 9.32 2.97
N ASP A 5 12.75 9.42 4.28
CA ASP A 5 12.42 8.36 5.24
C ASP A 5 10.90 8.16 5.35
N PHE A 6 10.14 9.26 5.32
CA PHE A 6 8.68 9.23 5.29
C PHE A 6 8.13 8.58 4.00
N ILE A 7 8.75 8.87 2.86
CA ILE A 7 8.44 8.19 1.59
C ILE A 7 8.69 6.68 1.70
N ILE A 8 9.81 6.25 2.28
CA ILE A 8 10.12 4.83 2.46
C ILE A 8 9.04 4.12 3.32
N ILE A 9 8.57 4.76 4.39
CA ILE A 9 7.49 4.22 5.23
C ILE A 9 6.17 4.13 4.45
N LEU A 10 5.86 5.15 3.64
CA LEU A 10 4.70 5.16 2.73
C LEU A 10 4.77 4.03 1.70
N LEU A 11 5.97 3.73 1.20
CA LEU A 11 6.20 2.63 0.26
C LEU A 11 5.91 1.26 0.92
N TYR A 12 6.31 1.02 2.17
CA TYR A 12 5.97 -0.25 2.85
C TYR A 12 4.47 -0.46 3.10
N LEU A 13 3.69 0.60 3.04
CA LEU A 13 2.26 0.61 3.33
C LEU A 13 1.42 -0.03 2.20
N ASP A 14 1.91 0.00 0.96
CA ASP A 14 1.23 -0.59 -0.19
C ASP A 14 1.42 -2.12 -0.29
N THR A 15 2.53 -2.62 0.26
CA THR A 15 3.00 -3.99 0.14
C THR A 15 1.98 -5.03 0.62
N PRO A 16 1.33 -4.89 1.80
CA PRO A 16 0.33 -5.86 2.23
C PRO A 16 -0.89 -5.87 1.30
N PHE A 17 -1.35 -4.72 0.81
CA PHE A 17 -2.47 -4.65 -0.15
C PHE A 17 -2.10 -5.33 -1.46
N LEU A 18 -0.90 -5.08 -1.97
CA LEU A 18 -0.38 -5.70 -3.18
C LEU A 18 -0.28 -7.21 -3.02
N PHE A 19 0.29 -7.69 -1.91
CA PHE A 19 0.39 -9.12 -1.64
C PHE A 19 -1.00 -9.77 -1.61
N TYR A 20 -1.96 -9.16 -0.92
CA TYR A 20 -3.33 -9.67 -0.88
C TYR A 20 -3.98 -9.69 -2.27
N LEU A 21 -3.82 -8.62 -3.05
CA LEU A 21 -4.34 -8.52 -4.41
C LEU A 21 -3.67 -9.51 -5.37
N TRP A 22 -2.39 -9.81 -5.17
CA TRP A 22 -1.65 -10.82 -5.91
C TRP A 22 -2.16 -12.23 -5.59
N VAL A 23 -2.38 -12.56 -4.32
CA VAL A 23 -2.98 -13.85 -3.93
C VAL A 23 -4.38 -14.00 -4.53
N ASN A 24 -5.12 -12.90 -4.67
CA ASN A 24 -6.48 -12.88 -5.20
C ASN A 24 -6.57 -12.39 -6.64
N PHE A 25 -5.49 -12.58 -7.43
CA PHE A 25 -5.37 -12.01 -8.78
C PHE A 25 -6.51 -12.39 -9.73
N SER A 26 -7.10 -13.57 -9.55
CA SER A 26 -8.22 -14.06 -10.35
C SER A 26 -9.47 -13.18 -10.27
N HIS A 27 -9.62 -12.40 -9.19
CA HIS A 27 -10.79 -11.55 -8.93
C HIS A 27 -10.63 -10.14 -9.51
N LEU A 28 -9.48 -9.83 -10.11
CA LEU A 28 -9.18 -8.53 -10.71
C LEU A 28 -9.53 -8.51 -12.20
N LYS A 29 -10.02 -7.36 -12.67
CA LYS A 29 -10.21 -7.10 -14.11
C LYS A 29 -8.84 -6.96 -14.81
N PRO A 30 -8.76 -7.17 -16.14
CA PRO A 30 -7.49 -7.11 -16.87
C PRO A 30 -6.71 -5.80 -16.66
N TYR A 31 -7.38 -4.64 -16.62
CA TYR A 31 -6.71 -3.35 -16.37
C TYR A 31 -6.20 -3.22 -14.92
N GLU A 32 -6.87 -3.85 -13.95
CA GLU A 32 -6.50 -3.81 -12.53
C GLU A 32 -5.26 -4.66 -12.28
N LYS A 33 -5.17 -5.80 -12.97
CA LYS A 33 -3.99 -6.67 -12.98
C LYS A 33 -2.76 -5.92 -13.47
N LEU A 34 -2.90 -5.14 -14.55
CA LEU A 34 -1.80 -4.31 -15.07
C LEU A 34 -1.38 -3.25 -14.04
N LEU A 35 -2.33 -2.59 -13.38
CA LEU A 35 -2.02 -1.61 -12.34
C LEU A 35 -1.35 -2.23 -11.10
N VAL A 36 -1.71 -3.46 -10.71
CA VAL A 36 -1.04 -4.16 -9.60
C VAL A 36 0.39 -4.59 -9.98
N ILE A 37 0.60 -5.08 -11.20
CA ILE A 37 1.92 -5.53 -11.66
C ILE A 37 2.86 -4.34 -11.93
N PHE A 38 2.40 -3.36 -12.70
CA PHE A 38 3.25 -2.27 -13.19
C PHE A 38 3.16 -1.01 -12.35
N GLY A 39 2.08 -0.80 -11.59
CA GLY A 39 1.88 0.40 -10.78
C GLY A 39 2.97 0.56 -9.71
N VAL A 40 3.40 -0.53 -9.09
CA VAL A 40 4.47 -0.54 -8.08
C VAL A 40 5.80 -0.08 -8.68
N PRO A 41 6.44 -0.81 -9.61
CA PRO A 41 7.75 -0.39 -10.11
C PRO A 41 7.73 0.99 -10.77
N SER A 42 6.63 1.37 -11.44
CA SER A 42 6.51 2.69 -12.08
C SER A 42 6.36 3.84 -11.09
N LEU A 43 5.51 3.72 -10.07
CA LEU A 43 5.32 4.77 -9.07
C LEU A 43 6.56 4.95 -8.18
N TYR A 44 7.22 3.84 -7.81
CA TYR A 44 8.46 3.93 -7.05
C TYR A 44 9.51 4.73 -7.82
N LEU A 45 9.71 4.40 -9.10
CA LEU A 45 10.69 5.09 -9.95
C LEU A 45 10.36 6.58 -10.13
N LEU A 46 9.08 6.93 -10.24
CA LEU A 46 8.63 8.32 -10.36
C LEU A 46 8.80 9.13 -9.07
N ILE A 47 8.57 8.52 -7.90
CA ILE A 47 8.78 9.19 -6.61
C ILE A 47 10.26 9.51 -6.38
N PHE A 48 11.18 8.65 -6.85
CA PHE A 48 12.62 8.96 -6.81
C PHE A 48 13.02 10.14 -7.70
N ILE A 49 12.24 10.43 -8.75
CA ILE A 49 12.49 11.52 -9.69
C ILE A 49 11.93 12.84 -9.16
N SER A 50 10.73 12.84 -8.57
CA SER A 50 10.13 14.07 -8.02
C SER A 50 9.07 13.79 -6.96
N ASP A 51 9.10 14.61 -5.91
CA ASP A 51 8.14 14.58 -4.80
C ASP A 51 6.70 14.88 -5.24
N VAL A 52 6.49 15.51 -6.41
CA VAL A 52 5.15 15.78 -6.98
C VAL A 52 4.38 14.48 -7.26
N PHE A 53 5.10 13.39 -7.55
CA PHE A 53 4.49 12.07 -7.79
C PHE A 53 3.99 11.39 -6.51
N ALA A 54 4.29 11.93 -5.32
CA ALA A 54 3.73 11.43 -4.06
C ALA A 54 2.19 11.52 -4.02
N LEU A 55 1.60 12.51 -4.71
CA LEU A 55 0.15 12.62 -4.82
C LEU A 55 -0.44 11.46 -5.64
N LEU A 56 0.22 11.07 -6.73
CA LEU A 56 -0.19 9.92 -7.55
C LEU A 56 -0.05 8.60 -6.79
N PHE A 57 0.94 8.49 -5.92
CA PHE A 57 1.08 7.37 -5.01
C PHE A 57 -0.11 7.24 -4.05
N LEU A 58 -0.59 8.35 -3.49
CA LEU A 58 -1.79 8.34 -2.62
C LEU A 58 -3.04 7.89 -3.38
N VAL A 59 -3.21 8.33 -4.62
CA VAL A 59 -4.32 7.89 -5.48
C VAL A 59 -4.23 6.38 -5.76
N TYR A 60 -3.03 5.88 -6.04
CA TYR A 60 -2.78 4.46 -6.23
C TYR A 60 -3.04 3.63 -4.97
N LEU A 61 -2.60 4.11 -3.81
CA LEU A 61 -2.88 3.47 -2.53
C LEU A 61 -4.39 3.38 -2.29
N GLY A 62 -5.15 4.45 -2.57
CA GLY A 62 -6.61 4.43 -2.51
C GLY A 62 -7.23 3.39 -3.45
N PHE A 63 -6.67 3.21 -4.65
CA PHE A 63 -7.08 2.15 -5.57
C PHE A 63 -6.82 0.75 -4.99
N LEU A 64 -5.62 0.50 -4.43
CA LEU A 64 -5.27 -0.79 -3.81
C LEU A 64 -6.20 -1.14 -2.64
N VAL A 65 -6.44 -0.17 -1.75
CA VAL A 65 -7.36 -0.30 -0.61
C VAL A 65 -8.77 -0.64 -1.09
N SER A 66 -9.26 0.11 -2.09
CA SER A 66 -10.60 -0.08 -2.66
C SER A 66 -10.77 -1.48 -3.27
N LYS A 67 -9.79 -1.95 -4.04
CA LYS A 67 -9.84 -3.28 -4.67
C LYS A 67 -9.75 -4.40 -3.64
N THR A 68 -8.89 -4.24 -2.65
CA THR A 68 -8.76 -5.20 -1.54
C THR A 68 -10.09 -5.33 -0.79
N TYR A 69 -10.74 -4.21 -0.50
CA TYR A 69 -12.06 -4.20 0.13
C TYR A 69 -13.14 -4.88 -0.73
N GLN A 70 -13.17 -4.62 -2.04
CA GLN A 70 -14.14 -5.25 -2.95
C GLN A 70 -14.01 -6.78 -2.95
N ILE A 71 -12.79 -7.30 -2.98
CA ILE A 71 -12.52 -8.75 -2.95
C ILE A 71 -12.93 -9.34 -1.60
N ILE A 72 -12.56 -8.70 -0.50
CA ILE A 72 -12.91 -9.20 0.85
C ILE A 72 -14.42 -9.20 1.06
N LYS A 73 -15.12 -8.16 0.58
CA LYS A 73 -16.58 -8.10 0.60
C LYS A 73 -17.20 -9.21 -0.26
N HIS A 74 -16.64 -9.49 -1.44
CA HIS A 74 -17.11 -10.59 -2.28
C HIS A 74 -16.92 -11.95 -1.58
N LYS A 75 -15.83 -12.14 -0.84
CA LYS A 75 -15.56 -13.37 -0.08
C LYS A 75 -16.34 -13.47 1.24
N ASN A 76 -17.12 -12.44 1.58
CA ASN A 76 -17.87 -12.34 2.83
C ASN A 76 -16.97 -12.41 4.09
N GLU A 77 -15.71 -11.97 3.96
CA GLU A 77 -14.69 -11.99 5.01
C GLU A 77 -14.52 -10.61 5.66
N SER A 78 -15.60 -9.83 5.77
CA SER A 78 -15.56 -8.42 6.21
C SER A 78 -14.89 -8.20 7.56
N LYS A 79 -14.98 -9.17 8.48
CA LYS A 79 -14.27 -9.16 9.77
C LYS A 79 -12.74 -9.24 9.60
N ASN A 80 -12.26 -9.95 8.60
CA ASN A 80 -10.82 -10.07 8.29
C ASN A 80 -10.26 -8.77 7.70
N PHE A 81 -11.08 -7.93 7.07
CA PHE A 81 -10.63 -6.63 6.56
C PHE A 81 -10.24 -5.67 7.67
N LEU A 82 -11.02 -5.61 8.76
CA LEU A 82 -10.70 -4.79 9.92
C LEU A 82 -9.42 -5.28 10.61
N VAL A 83 -9.24 -6.59 10.70
CA VAL A 83 -7.98 -7.19 11.22
C VAL A 83 -6.81 -6.84 10.29
N PHE A 84 -7.01 -6.91 8.97
CA PHE A 84 -6.00 -6.57 7.97
C PHE A 84 -5.59 -5.09 8.04
N ILE A 85 -6.55 -4.16 8.11
CA ILE A 85 -6.27 -2.74 8.36
C ILE A 85 -5.59 -2.56 9.71
N GLY A 86 -6.04 -3.26 10.75
CA GLY A 86 -5.44 -3.21 12.08
C GLY A 86 -3.98 -3.62 12.08
N LEU A 87 -3.60 -4.66 11.34
CA LEU A 87 -2.21 -5.09 11.17
C LEU A 87 -1.37 -4.04 10.43
N ILE A 88 -1.94 -3.40 9.41
CA ILE A 88 -1.26 -2.31 8.69
C ILE A 88 -1.01 -1.11 9.61
N VAL A 89 -2.03 -0.70 10.38
CA VAL A 89 -1.91 0.39 11.34
C VAL A 89 -0.89 0.05 12.43
N LEU A 90 -0.87 -1.19 12.92
CA LEU A 90 0.12 -1.66 13.88
C LEU A 90 1.54 -1.59 13.31
N LEU A 91 1.73 -2.00 12.06
CA LEU A 91 3.02 -1.88 11.35
C LEU A 91 3.48 -0.42 11.23
N ILE A 92 2.57 0.51 10.92
CA ILE A 92 2.88 1.95 10.86
C ILE A 92 3.33 2.44 12.24
N ILE A 93 2.62 2.06 13.30
CA ILE A 93 2.96 2.47 14.68
C ILE A 93 4.34 1.94 15.07
N ILE A 94 4.62 0.65 14.82
CA ILE A 94 5.93 0.05 15.12
C ILE A 94 7.05 0.76 14.35
N ASN A 95 6.87 1.00 13.05
CA ASN A 95 7.85 1.72 12.24
C ASN A 95 8.06 3.17 12.71
N SER A 96 6.98 3.85 13.11
CA SER A 96 7.07 5.22 13.63
C SER A 96 7.85 5.25 14.95
N VAL A 97 7.57 4.32 15.87
CA VAL A 97 8.30 4.20 17.15
C VAL A 97 9.78 3.89 16.90
N HIS A 98 10.09 2.96 16.00
CA HIS A 98 11.46 2.64 15.64
C HIS A 98 12.21 3.85 15.05
N TYR A 99 11.54 4.61 14.18
CA TYR A 99 12.10 5.83 13.60
C TYR A 99 12.43 6.88 14.66
N PHE A 100 11.53 7.14 15.60
CA PHE A 100 11.79 8.08 16.70
C PHE A 100 12.93 7.61 17.61
N TYR A 101 13.05 6.30 17.84
CA TYR A 101 14.14 5.73 18.63
C TYR A 101 15.52 5.91 17.97
N GLN A 102 15.61 5.76 16.64
CA GLN A 102 16.88 5.92 15.92
C GLN A 102 17.34 7.38 15.77
N ASN A 103 16.41 8.34 15.83
CA ASN A 103 16.70 9.77 15.71
C ASN A 103 16.87 10.51 17.04
N TRP A 104 16.89 9.78 18.16
CA TRP A 104 17.25 10.26 19.50
C TRP A 104 18.68 9.81 19.84
#